data_AF-A0A954HVC0-F1
#
_entry.id   AF-A0A954HVC0-F1
#
_cell.length_a   1.000
_cell.length_b   1.000
_cell.length_c   1.000
_cell.angle_alpha   90.00
_cell.angle_beta   90.00
_cell.angle_gamma   90.00
#
_symmetry.space_group_name_H-M   'P 1'
#
loop_
_entity.id
_entity.type
_entity.pdbx_description
1 polymer ?
#
loop_
_entity_poly.entity_id
_entity_poly.type
_entity_poly.pdbx_seq_one_letter_code
_entity_poly.pdbx_strand_id
1 'polypeptide(L)'
;MSTLKKNKRIKRAKRLKLYGDTKPAHGNSLSQRGKAKYLGGNGRKTTGITRRLFRQNLQKIQVVEDGKVVRRRVPVSLIRSGLIEKPVDRKPFTLED
;
A
#
# COMPACT_ATOMS: atom_id res chain seq x y z
N MET A 1 -10.44 -22.58 -18.40
CA MET A 1 -9.94 -21.19 -18.19
C MET A 1 -8.81 -20.96 -19.18
N SER A 2 -8.80 -19.87 -19.97
CA SER A 2 -7.70 -19.67 -20.95
C SER A 2 -6.34 -19.56 -20.28
N THR A 3 -5.29 -20.00 -20.97
CA THR A 3 -3.88 -19.93 -20.54
C THR A 3 -3.49 -18.51 -20.12
N LEU A 4 -3.99 -17.50 -20.83
CA LEU A 4 -3.81 -16.08 -20.53
C LEU A 4 -4.35 -15.68 -19.16
N LYS A 5 -5.56 -16.14 -18.79
CA LYS A 5 -6.16 -15.84 -17.48
C LYS A 5 -5.36 -16.49 -16.35
N LYS A 6 -4.84 -17.71 -16.57
CA LYS A 6 -3.97 -18.42 -15.61
C LYS A 6 -2.66 -17.64 -15.39
N ASN A 7 -1.98 -17.24 -16.45
CA ASN A 7 -0.72 -16.48 -16.38
C ASN A 7 -0.90 -15.12 -15.68
N LYS A 8 -2.01 -14.42 -15.95
CA LYS A 8 -2.34 -13.15 -15.27
C LYS A 8 -2.52 -13.34 -13.76
N ARG A 9 -3.17 -14.44 -13.35
CA ARG A 9 -3.40 -14.76 -11.93
C ARG A 9 -2.09 -15.09 -11.21
N ILE A 10 -1.21 -15.87 -11.83
CA ILE A 10 0.13 -16.21 -11.30
C ILE A 10 0.95 -14.93 -11.10
N LYS A 11 1.02 -14.05 -12.11
CA LYS A 11 1.72 -12.75 -12.01
C LYS A 11 1.18 -11.87 -10.88
N ARG A 12 -0.14 -11.83 -10.69
CA ARG A 12 -0.77 -11.06 -9.60
C ARG A 12 -0.47 -11.67 -8.23
N ALA A 13 -0.54 -13.00 -8.08
CA ALA A 13 -0.24 -13.69 -6.82
C ALA A 13 1.20 -13.44 -6.37
N LYS A 14 2.16 -13.50 -7.31
CA LYS A 14 3.56 -13.13 -7.03
C LYS A 14 3.70 -11.73 -6.46
N ARG A 15 2.99 -10.75 -7.06
CA ARG A 15 2.99 -9.37 -6.58
C ARG A 15 2.36 -9.22 -5.19
N LEU A 16 1.25 -9.92 -4.94
CA LEU A 16 0.57 -9.91 -3.65
C LEU A 16 1.48 -10.49 -2.54
N LYS A 17 2.23 -11.55 -2.84
CA LYS A 17 3.18 -12.15 -1.89
C LYS A 17 4.31 -11.17 -1.51
N LEU A 18 4.82 -10.40 -2.48
CA LEU A 18 5.95 -9.50 -2.26
C LEU A 18 5.57 -8.18 -1.59
N TYR A 19 4.48 -7.55 -2.04
CA TYR A 19 4.11 -6.19 -1.61
C TYR A 19 2.81 -6.13 -0.78
N GLY A 20 2.14 -7.26 -0.57
CA GLY A 20 0.81 -7.29 0.01
C GLY A 20 -0.28 -6.77 -0.93
N ASP A 21 -1.46 -6.51 -0.38
CA ASP A 21 -2.53 -5.85 -1.13
C ASP A 21 -2.32 -4.33 -1.16
N THR A 22 -1.98 -3.83 -2.34
CA THR A 22 -1.79 -2.40 -2.60
C THR A 22 -3.10 -1.69 -2.93
N LYS A 23 -4.24 -2.41 -2.96
CA LYS A 23 -5.55 -1.79 -3.20
C LYS A 23 -6.01 -1.04 -1.96
N PRO A 24 -6.67 0.12 -2.11
CA PRO A 24 -7.26 0.80 -0.97
C PRO A 24 -8.39 -0.04 -0.39
N ALA A 25 -8.44 -0.12 0.94
CA ALA A 25 -9.60 -0.67 1.62
C ALA A 25 -10.74 0.36 1.62
N HIS A 26 -11.98 -0.11 1.62
CA HIS A 26 -13.16 0.73 1.70
C HIS A 26 -13.67 0.78 3.14
N GLY A 27 -14.22 1.92 3.54
CA GLY A 27 -14.99 2.04 4.76
C GLY A 27 -15.88 3.25 4.75
N ASN A 28 -16.52 3.51 5.89
CA ASN A 28 -17.36 4.68 6.06
C ASN A 28 -16.67 5.70 6.97
N SER A 29 -16.95 6.98 6.73
CA SER A 29 -16.71 8.08 7.66
C SER A 29 -18.02 8.37 8.38
N LEU A 30 -17.98 8.33 9.71
CA LEU A 30 -19.14 8.52 10.56
C LEU A 30 -19.05 9.89 11.22
N SER A 31 -20.05 10.73 11.00
CA SER A 31 -20.20 11.98 11.73
C SER A 31 -21.20 11.76 12.87
N GLN A 32 -20.78 12.02 14.11
CA GLN A 32 -21.61 11.86 15.30
C GLN A 32 -21.64 13.14 16.13
N ARG A 33 -22.76 13.40 16.79
CA ARG A 33 -22.96 14.53 17.72
C ARG A 33 -23.45 14.06 19.08
N GLY A 34 -23.28 14.91 20.09
CA GLY A 34 -23.69 14.65 21.47
C GLY A 34 -22.64 13.90 22.30
N LYS A 35 -22.87 13.86 23.61
CA LYS A 35 -21.99 13.19 24.58
C LYS A 35 -22.29 11.69 24.61
N ALA A 36 -21.25 10.87 24.72
CA ALA A 36 -21.42 9.42 24.80
C ALA A 36 -22.11 9.02 26.11
N LYS A 37 -22.87 7.91 26.09
CA LYS A 37 -23.63 7.44 27.25
C LYS A 37 -22.71 7.12 28.44
N TYR A 38 -21.56 6.49 28.17
CA TYR A 38 -20.57 6.16 29.21
C TYR A 38 -19.95 7.39 29.89
N LEU A 39 -20.12 8.59 29.33
CA LEU A 39 -19.67 9.85 29.96
C LEU A 39 -20.82 10.59 30.65
N GLY A 40 -21.95 9.92 30.93
CA GLY A 40 -23.14 10.53 31.55
C GLY A 40 -23.96 11.42 30.60
N GLY A 41 -23.83 11.21 29.28
CA GLY A 41 -24.68 11.86 28.29
C GLY A 41 -25.86 10.98 27.86
N ASN A 42 -26.82 11.54 27.13
CA ASN A 42 -27.97 10.79 26.61
C ASN A 42 -27.59 9.82 25.48
N GLY A 43 -26.42 10.02 24.85
CA GLY A 43 -25.88 9.17 23.78
C GLY A 43 -25.51 9.95 22.52
N ARG A 44 -24.53 9.41 21.77
CA ARG A 44 -24.12 9.98 20.47
C ARG A 44 -25.15 9.67 19.40
N LYS A 45 -25.53 10.66 18.60
CA LYS A 45 -26.39 10.50 17.41
C LYS A 45 -25.56 10.61 16.13
N THR A 46 -25.82 9.72 15.19
CA THR A 46 -25.18 9.75 13.87
C THR A 46 -25.86 10.79 13.00
N THR A 47 -25.11 11.79 12.53
CA THR A 47 -25.61 12.87 11.67
C THR A 47 -25.28 12.65 10.19
N GLY A 48 -24.34 11.75 9.87
CA GLY A 48 -24.02 11.45 8.49
C GLY A 48 -23.10 10.24 8.35
N ILE A 49 -23.27 9.54 7.23
CA ILE A 49 -22.46 8.40 6.83
C ILE A 49 -22.02 8.62 5.38
N THR A 50 -20.72 8.75 5.15
CA THR A 50 -20.15 8.89 3.81
C THR A 50 -19.13 7.79 3.54
N ARG A 51 -18.98 7.36 2.28
CA ARG A 51 -17.96 6.37 1.90
C ARG A 51 -16.58 7.03 1.86
N ARG A 52 -15.55 6.31 2.32
CA ARG A 52 -14.14 6.71 2.24
C ARG A 52 -13.24 5.57 1.78
N LEU A 53 -12.06 5.94 1.31
CA LEU A 53 -11.00 5.02 0.88
C LEU A 53 -9.80 5.13 1.82
N PHE A 54 -9.40 4.02 2.42
CA PHE A 54 -8.16 3.91 3.17
C PHE A 54 -7.02 3.59 2.21
N ARG A 55 -6.26 4.61 1.84
CA ARG A 55 -5.12 4.49 0.95
C ARG A 55 -3.85 4.28 1.76
N GLN A 56 -3.07 3.27 1.37
CA GLN A 56 -1.68 3.15 1.82
C GLN A 56 -0.81 4.22 1.14
N ASN A 57 0.26 4.65 1.80
CA ASN A 57 1.28 5.49 1.17
C ASN A 57 2.13 4.61 0.22
N LEU A 58 1.87 4.73 -1.08
CA LEU A 58 2.55 3.98 -2.14
C LEU A 58 3.49 4.91 -2.91
N GLN A 59 4.77 4.54 -2.99
CA GLN A 59 5.79 5.29 -3.71
C GLN A 59 6.22 4.56 -4.98
N LYS A 60 6.52 5.31 -6.04
CA LYS A 60 6.95 4.76 -7.33
C LYS A 60 8.47 4.72 -7.38
N ILE A 61 9.06 3.56 -7.10
CA ILE A 61 10.52 3.38 -7.02
C ILE A 61 10.99 2.24 -7.93
N GLN A 62 12.30 2.21 -8.20
CA GLN A 62 12.96 1.06 -8.79
C GLN A 62 13.31 0.05 -7.69
N VAL A 63 13.09 -1.21 -7.99
CA VAL A 63 13.28 -2.35 -7.08
C VAL A 63 13.89 -3.50 -7.86
N VAL A 64 14.72 -4.29 -7.20
CA VAL A 64 15.27 -5.51 -7.77
C VAL A 64 14.27 -6.64 -7.52
N GLU A 65 13.67 -7.18 -8.59
CA GLU A 65 12.76 -8.33 -8.57
C GLU A 65 13.41 -9.48 -9.37
N ASP A 66 13.68 -10.63 -8.74
CA ASP A 66 14.28 -11.80 -9.41
C ASP A 66 15.54 -11.48 -10.25
N GLY A 67 16.41 -10.59 -9.75
CA GLY A 67 17.62 -10.15 -10.45
C GLY A 67 17.41 -9.13 -11.57
N LYS A 68 16.18 -8.63 -11.78
CA LYS A 68 15.86 -7.58 -12.75
C LYS A 68 15.42 -6.30 -12.06
N VAL A 69 15.92 -5.16 -12.54
CA VAL A 69 15.49 -3.84 -12.04
C VAL A 69 14.16 -3.48 -12.69
N VAL A 70 13.11 -3.28 -11.88
CA VAL A 70 11.77 -2.93 -12.36
C VAL A 70 11.20 -1.76 -11.56
N ARG A 71 10.40 -0.92 -12.22
CA ARG A 71 9.64 0.15 -11.55
C ARG A 71 8.31 -0.38 -10.98
N ARG A 72 8.06 -0.13 -9.70
CA ARG A 72 6.85 -0.59 -8.99
C ARG A 72 6.26 0.48 -8.08
N ARG A 73 4.97 0.33 -7.75
CA ARG A 73 4.32 1.05 -6.65
C ARG A 73 4.46 0.21 -5.40
N VAL A 74 5.21 0.73 -4.45
CA VAL A 74 5.66 0.01 -3.26
C VAL A 74 5.12 0.71 -2.01
N PRO A 75 4.57 -0.04 -1.03
CA PRO A 75 4.24 0.50 0.28
C PRO A 75 5.46 1.06 1.01
N VAL A 76 5.36 2.29 1.53
CA VAL A 76 6.44 2.93 2.30
C VAL A 76 6.82 2.13 3.55
N SER A 77 5.87 1.39 4.14
CA SER A 77 6.14 0.50 5.28
C SER A 77 7.22 -0.53 4.95
N LEU A 78 7.15 -1.15 3.77
CA LEU A 78 8.12 -2.16 3.33
C LEU A 78 9.49 -1.54 2.97
N ILE A 79 9.48 -0.30 2.46
CA ILE A 79 10.73 0.45 2.22
C ILE A 79 11.42 0.72 3.54
N ARG A 80 10.67 1.15 4.56
CA ARG A 80 11.21 1.45 5.89
C ARG A 80 11.72 0.22 6.61
N SER A 81 11.08 -0.94 6.42
CA SER A 81 11.50 -2.19 7.04
C SER A 81 12.65 -2.89 6.31
N GLY A 82 13.17 -2.33 5.22
CA GLY A 82 14.28 -2.93 4.46
C GLY A 82 13.94 -4.24 3.74
N LEU A 83 12.66 -4.60 3.63
CA LEU A 83 12.22 -5.84 2.97
C LEU A 83 12.37 -5.79 1.44
N ILE A 84 12.73 -4.63 0.90
CA ILE A 84 12.79 -4.35 -0.52
C ILE A 84 14.18 -3.85 -0.86
N GLU A 85 14.80 -4.55 -1.80
CA GLU A 85 16.10 -4.19 -2.34
C GLU A 85 15.95 -3.10 -3.42
N LYS A 86 16.57 -1.96 -3.17
CA LYS A 86 16.71 -0.89 -4.16
C LYS A 86 17.90 -1.22 -5.07
N PRO A 87 17.86 -0.84 -6.35
CA PRO A 87 19.04 -0.97 -7.20
C PRO A 87 20.19 -0.15 -6.61
N VAL A 88 21.41 -0.69 -6.74
CA VAL A 88 22.63 0.00 -6.33
C VAL A 88 22.78 1.28 -7.16
N ASP A 89 22.91 2.41 -6.48
CA ASP A 89 23.22 3.68 -7.12
C ASP A 89 24.71 3.69 -7.50
N ARG A 90 24.99 3.65 -8.81
CA ARG A 90 26.37 3.69 -9.32
C ARG A 90 26.69 5.14 -9.65
N LYS A 91 27.56 5.76 -8.85
CA LYS A 91 28.08 7.09 -9.18
C LYS A 91 28.80 7.01 -10.54
N PRO A 92 28.46 7.87 -11.51
CA PRO A 92 29.19 7.89 -12.77
C PRO A 92 30.59 8.48 -12.53
N PHE A 93 31.62 7.80 -13.06
CA PHE A 93 33.02 8.23 -13.15
C PHE A 93 33.60 8.86 -11.87
N THR A 94 33.95 8.03 -10.88
CA THR A 94 34.86 8.45 -9.79
C THR A 94 36.30 8.18 -10.23
N LEU A 95 37.12 9.22 -10.33
CA LEU A 95 38.58 9.10 -10.30
C LEU A 95 38.95 8.68 -8.87
N GLU A 96 39.69 7.58 -8.74
CA GLU A 96 40.38 7.26 -7.49
C GLU A 96 41.53 8.26 -7.37
N ASP A 97 41.60 9.01 -6.26
CA ASP A 97 42.68 9.95 -5.96
C ASP A 97 44.04 9.22 -5.81
#